data_AF-A0A7X7L7E7-F1
#
_entry.id   AF-A0A7X7L7E7-F1
#
_cell.length_a   1.000
_cell.length_b   1.000
_cell.length_c   1.000
_cell.angle_alpha   90.00
_cell.angle_beta   90.00
_cell.angle_gamma   90.00
#
_symmetry.space_group_name_H-M   'P 1'
#
loop_
_entity.id
_entity.type
_entity.pdbx_description
1 polymer ?
#
loop_
_entity_poly.entity_id
_entity_poly.type
_entity_poly.pdbx_seq_one_letter_code
_entity_poly.pdbx_strand_id
1 'polypeptide(L)'
;MNEEELKNLYEDEEEDIQNVEYVEYTPSFLSTFFSTFWAALKILLAVILIAGFLAGGLGLGIITAWISTSKILTDEDLAITTGLTTFIHDIEGNIIGTLTGSDNINREVITTKQIPEVLAQAIVAIEDERFYQHSGFDFIRIGGSIVKLIQNRGDIAQGGSTITQQVYKNITGRFEQ
;
A
#
# COMPACT_ATOMS: atom_id res chain seq x y z
N MET A 1 -7.35 -74.89 48.48
CA MET A 1 -8.31 -73.80 48.63
C MET A 1 -9.63 -74.42 49.03
N ASN A 2 -10.07 -74.18 50.25
CA ASN A 2 -11.33 -74.74 50.76
C ASN A 2 -12.50 -73.79 50.42
N GLU A 3 -13.74 -74.27 50.60
CA GLU A 3 -14.94 -73.47 50.26
C GLU A 3 -15.02 -72.16 51.06
N GLU A 4 -14.46 -72.14 52.27
CA GLU A 4 -14.46 -70.99 53.17
C GLU A 4 -13.51 -69.88 52.67
N GLU A 5 -12.32 -70.25 52.19
CA GLU A 5 -11.38 -69.32 51.55
C GLU A 5 -11.94 -68.72 50.26
N LEU A 6 -12.61 -69.53 49.43
CA LEU A 6 -13.27 -69.03 48.22
C LEU A 6 -14.38 -68.05 48.55
N LYS A 7 -15.18 -68.35 49.57
CA LYS A 7 -16.30 -67.51 49.97
C LYS A 7 -15.84 -66.16 50.52
N ASN A 8 -14.77 -66.15 51.31
CA ASN A 8 -14.15 -64.91 51.79
C ASN A 8 -13.56 -64.09 50.64
N LEU A 9 -12.95 -64.73 49.64
CA LEU A 9 -12.40 -64.03 48.46
C LEU A 9 -13.51 -63.38 47.62
N TYR A 10 -14.66 -64.05 47.46
CA TYR A 10 -15.82 -63.50 46.77
C TYR A 10 -16.53 -62.42 47.58
N GLU A 11 -16.61 -62.56 48.91
CA GLU A 11 -17.17 -61.52 49.79
C GLU A 11 -16.27 -60.27 49.79
N ASP A 12 -14.94 -60.42 49.82
CA ASP A 12 -14.00 -59.30 49.73
C ASP A 12 -14.08 -58.60 48.35
N GLU A 13 -14.16 -59.35 47.24
CA GLU A 13 -14.35 -58.77 45.90
C GLU A 13 -15.73 -58.08 45.76
N GLU A 14 -16.81 -58.67 46.27
CA GLU A 14 -18.13 -58.03 46.26
C GLU A 14 -18.15 -56.75 47.11
N GLU A 15 -17.46 -56.73 48.24
CA GLU A 15 -17.35 -55.55 49.10
C GLU A 15 -16.54 -54.44 48.41
N ASP A 16 -15.43 -54.78 47.74
CA ASP A 16 -14.66 -53.82 46.95
C ASP A 16 -15.46 -53.28 45.75
N ILE A 17 -16.22 -54.14 45.05
CA ILE A 17 -17.05 -53.73 43.90
C ILE A 17 -18.25 -52.88 44.34
N GLN A 18 -18.85 -53.17 45.51
CA GLN A 18 -19.93 -52.35 46.07
C GLN A 18 -19.45 -51.00 46.61
N ASN A 19 -18.17 -50.88 46.95
CA ASN A 19 -17.55 -49.64 47.41
C ASN A 19 -16.84 -48.85 46.31
N VAL A 20 -17.03 -49.20 45.03
CA VAL A 20 -16.54 -48.40 43.90
C VAL A 20 -17.35 -47.10 43.81
N GLU A 21 -16.82 -46.04 44.41
CA GLU A 21 -17.37 -44.69 44.29
C GLU A 21 -17.08 -44.13 42.89
N TYR A 22 -18.12 -44.02 42.06
CA TYR A 22 -18.02 -43.34 40.78
C TYR A 22 -17.81 -41.85 41.01
N VAL A 23 -16.56 -41.39 40.94
CA VAL A 23 -16.25 -39.96 40.94
C VAL A 23 -16.64 -39.38 39.58
N GLU A 24 -17.83 -38.79 39.51
CA GLU A 24 -18.30 -38.10 38.31
C GLU A 24 -17.42 -36.87 38.07
N TYR A 25 -16.61 -36.90 37.01
CA TYR A 25 -15.75 -35.78 36.66
C TYR A 25 -16.61 -34.60 36.20
N THR A 26 -16.82 -33.63 37.10
CA THR A 26 -17.42 -32.35 36.77
C THR A 26 -16.32 -31.29 36.69
N PRO A 27 -16.01 -30.75 35.50
CA PRO A 27 -14.97 -29.75 35.39
C PRO A 27 -15.39 -28.50 36.19
N SER A 28 -14.46 -27.98 37.00
CA SER A 28 -14.70 -26.75 37.75
C SER A 28 -15.09 -25.61 36.82
N PHE A 29 -15.89 -24.66 37.34
CA PHE A 29 -16.25 -23.45 36.60
C PHE A 29 -15.02 -22.76 35.99
N LEU A 30 -13.93 -22.64 36.75
CA LEU A 30 -12.70 -22.00 36.31
C LEU A 30 -12.03 -22.74 35.15
N SER A 31 -11.90 -24.07 35.21
CA SER A 31 -11.30 -24.85 34.11
C SER A 31 -12.11 -24.78 32.82
N THR A 32 -13.44 -24.82 32.92
CA THR A 32 -14.33 -24.69 31.75
C THR A 32 -14.27 -23.27 31.19
N PHE A 33 -14.27 -22.26 32.07
CA PHE A 33 -14.13 -20.85 31.69
C PHE A 33 -12.81 -20.58 30.96
N PHE A 34 -11.66 -21.00 31.51
CA PHE A 34 -10.38 -20.80 30.85
C PHE A 34 -10.29 -21.56 29.52
N SER A 35 -10.77 -22.81 29.46
CA SER A 35 -10.76 -23.59 28.21
C SER A 35 -11.58 -22.92 27.09
N THR A 36 -12.79 -22.46 27.42
CA THR A 36 -13.67 -21.74 26.47
C THR A 36 -13.11 -20.38 26.07
N PHE A 37 -12.54 -19.63 27.02
CA PHE A 37 -11.86 -18.35 26.76
C PHE A 37 -10.69 -18.54 25.78
N TRP A 38 -9.80 -19.51 26.03
CA TRP A 38 -8.67 -19.80 25.15
C TRP A 38 -9.11 -20.31 23.78
N ALA A 39 -10.18 -21.10 23.71
CA ALA A 39 -10.77 -21.52 22.44
C ALA A 39 -11.31 -20.33 21.63
N ALA A 40 -12.06 -19.42 22.28
CA ALA A 40 -12.57 -18.21 21.66
C ALA A 40 -11.45 -17.29 21.16
N LEU A 41 -10.38 -17.12 21.95
CA LEU A 41 -9.22 -16.33 21.54
C LEU A 41 -8.51 -16.94 20.32
N LYS A 42 -8.32 -18.27 20.28
CA LYS A 42 -7.73 -18.95 19.11
C LYS A 42 -8.59 -18.78 17.86
N ILE A 43 -9.91 -18.90 17.99
CA ILE A 43 -10.85 -18.69 16.87
C ILE A 43 -10.77 -17.25 16.39
N LEU A 44 -10.76 -16.27 17.30
CA LEU A 44 -10.64 -14.85 16.94
C LEU A 44 -9.33 -14.58 16.18
N LEU A 45 -8.19 -15.10 16.67
CA LEU A 45 -6.90 -14.96 15.99
C LEU A 45 -6.90 -15.64 14.62
N ALA A 46 -7.50 -16.83 14.49
CA ALA A 46 -7.64 -17.52 13.21
C ALA A 46 -8.49 -16.72 12.22
N VAL A 47 -9.61 -16.14 12.67
CA VAL A 47 -10.46 -15.28 11.84
C VAL A 47 -9.71 -14.02 11.39
N ILE A 48 -8.95 -13.37 12.28
CA ILE A 48 -8.14 -12.20 11.93
C ILE A 48 -7.06 -12.57 10.91
N LEU A 49 -6.39 -13.71 11.08
CA LEU A 49 -5.39 -14.19 10.13
C LEU A 49 -6.01 -14.48 8.76
N ILE A 50 -7.13 -15.20 8.71
CA ILE A 50 -7.86 -15.51 7.47
C ILE A 50 -8.30 -14.20 6.79
N ALA A 51 -8.88 -13.27 7.53
CA ALA A 51 -9.26 -11.97 7.01
C ALA A 51 -8.05 -11.18 6.47
N GLY A 52 -6.91 -11.24 7.16
CA GLY A 52 -5.66 -10.64 6.73
C GLY A 52 -5.13 -11.24 5.43
N PHE A 53 -5.16 -12.57 5.28
CA PHE A 53 -4.78 -13.25 4.04
C PHE A 53 -5.74 -12.92 2.89
N LEU A 54 -7.05 -12.88 3.15
CA LEU A 54 -8.04 -12.52 2.12
C LEU A 54 -7.85 -11.07 1.67
N ALA A 55 -7.72 -10.14 2.60
CA ALA A 55 -7.48 -8.73 2.29
C ALA A 55 -6.14 -8.52 1.57
N GLY A 56 -5.08 -9.19 2.03
CA GLY A 56 -3.77 -9.16 1.40
C GLY A 56 -3.79 -9.73 -0.02
N GLY A 57 -4.46 -10.87 -0.22
CA GLY A 57 -4.62 -11.50 -1.54
C GLY A 57 -5.41 -10.61 -2.50
N LEU A 58 -6.52 -10.03 -2.04
CA LEU A 58 -7.30 -9.05 -2.82
C LEU A 58 -6.47 -7.81 -3.17
N GLY A 59 -5.74 -7.25 -2.19
CA GLY A 59 -4.88 -6.09 -2.40
C GLY A 59 -3.78 -6.36 -3.42
N LEU A 60 -3.09 -7.49 -3.31
CA LEU A 60 -2.09 -7.93 -4.30
C LEU A 60 -2.72 -8.16 -5.67
N GLY A 61 -3.91 -8.76 -5.74
CA GLY A 61 -4.67 -8.93 -6.98
C GLY A 61 -4.97 -7.60 -7.66
N ILE A 62 -5.40 -6.58 -6.91
CA ILE A 62 -5.65 -5.24 -7.44
C ILE A 62 -4.34 -4.59 -7.94
N ILE A 63 -3.27 -4.65 -7.15
CA ILE A 63 -1.97 -4.07 -7.53
C ILE A 63 -1.44 -4.70 -8.82
N THR A 64 -1.47 -6.03 -8.90
CA THR A 64 -1.02 -6.77 -10.11
C THR A 64 -1.92 -6.50 -11.32
N ALA A 65 -3.23 -6.36 -11.12
CA ALA A 65 -4.14 -5.93 -12.19
C ALA A 65 -3.82 -4.51 -12.68
N TRP A 66 -3.58 -3.55 -11.78
CA TRP A 66 -3.19 -2.19 -12.16
C TRP A 66 -1.88 -2.15 -12.93
N ILE A 67 -0.87 -2.92 -12.50
CA ILE A 67 0.42 -2.98 -13.20
C ILE A 67 0.23 -3.58 -14.60
N SER A 68 -0.47 -4.71 -14.71
CA SER A 68 -0.62 -5.43 -15.98
C SER A 68 -1.52 -4.70 -17.00
N THR A 69 -2.45 -3.87 -16.52
CA THR A 69 -3.33 -3.06 -17.39
C THR A 69 -2.79 -1.66 -17.66
N SER A 70 -1.69 -1.26 -17.01
CA SER A 70 -1.10 0.05 -17.22
C SER A 70 -0.43 0.15 -18.59
N LYS A 71 -0.62 1.29 -19.27
CA LYS A 71 0.14 1.62 -20.48
C LYS A 71 1.59 1.90 -20.07
N ILE A 72 2.52 1.10 -20.57
CA ILE A 72 3.95 1.39 -20.48
C ILE A 72 4.25 2.51 -21.47
N LEU A 73 4.84 3.61 -20.98
CA LEU A 73 5.27 4.70 -21.84
C LEU A 73 6.49 4.26 -22.65
N THR A 74 6.45 4.50 -23.96
CA THR A 74 7.60 4.34 -24.85
C THR A 74 8.36 5.66 -24.99
N ASP A 75 9.56 5.61 -25.55
CA ASP A 75 10.31 6.85 -25.86
C ASP A 75 9.53 7.77 -26.82
N GLU A 76 8.68 7.20 -27.67
CA GLU A 76 7.79 7.95 -28.56
C GLU A 76 6.69 8.67 -27.77
N ASP A 77 6.13 8.04 -26.74
CA ASP A 77 5.18 8.70 -25.83
C ASP A 77 5.82 9.85 -25.02
N LEU A 78 7.14 9.81 -24.83
CA LEU A 78 7.92 10.85 -24.14
C LEU A 78 8.44 11.94 -25.09
N ALA A 79 8.46 11.67 -26.40
CA ALA A 79 8.96 12.61 -27.38
C ALA A 79 7.95 13.75 -27.56
N ILE A 80 8.34 14.97 -27.16
CA ILE A 80 7.56 16.18 -27.40
C ILE A 80 7.63 16.52 -28.88
N THR A 81 6.80 15.86 -29.68
CA THR A 81 6.73 16.01 -31.14
C THR A 81 5.52 16.84 -31.59
N THR A 82 4.60 17.14 -30.67
CA THR A 82 3.36 17.88 -30.91
C THR A 82 3.27 19.10 -29.99
N GLY A 83 2.43 20.08 -30.38
CA GLY A 83 2.23 21.30 -29.62
C GLY A 83 3.45 22.22 -29.56
N LEU A 84 4.35 22.13 -30.54
CA LEU A 84 5.49 23.04 -30.67
C LEU A 84 5.08 24.32 -31.41
N THR A 85 5.72 25.42 -31.04
CA THR A 85 5.49 26.71 -31.69
C THR A 85 6.30 26.81 -32.98
N THR A 86 5.63 27.24 -34.05
CA THR A 86 6.28 27.58 -35.32
C THR A 86 6.57 29.07 -35.35
N PHE A 87 7.84 29.42 -35.52
CA PHE A 87 8.27 30.80 -35.72
C PHE A 87 8.45 31.06 -37.22
N ILE A 88 7.79 32.11 -37.72
CA ILE A 88 7.93 32.58 -39.10
C ILE A 88 8.98 33.69 -39.09
N HIS A 89 10.06 33.50 -39.85
CA HIS A 89 11.15 34.46 -39.95
C HIS A 89 11.12 35.17 -41.31
N ASP A 90 11.53 36.45 -41.34
CA ASP A 90 11.82 37.16 -42.59
C ASP A 90 13.21 36.80 -43.14
N ILE A 91 13.62 37.45 -44.25
CA ILE A 91 14.93 37.19 -44.89
C ILE A 91 16.13 37.61 -44.03
N GLU A 92 15.91 38.48 -43.04
CA GLU A 92 16.93 39.00 -42.13
C GLU A 92 16.99 38.17 -40.84
N GLY A 93 16.06 37.24 -40.65
CA GLY A 93 15.96 36.34 -39.49
C GLY A 93 15.05 36.84 -38.38
N ASN A 94 14.38 37.99 -38.54
CA ASN A 94 13.46 38.52 -37.52
C ASN A 94 12.18 37.69 -37.48
N ILE A 95 11.66 37.42 -36.29
CA ILE A 95 10.36 36.75 -36.13
C ILE A 95 9.25 37.71 -36.55
N ILE A 96 8.53 37.37 -37.60
CA ILE A 96 7.39 38.13 -38.14
C ILE A 96 6.04 37.45 -37.87
N GLY A 97 6.05 36.24 -37.31
CA GLY A 97 4.86 35.51 -36.93
C GLY A 97 5.15 34.36 -35.99
N THR A 98 4.16 34.01 -35.17
CA THR A 98 4.23 32.91 -34.21
C THR A 98 2.93 32.12 -34.30
N LEU A 99 3.05 30.81 -34.55
CA LEU A 99 1.90 29.90 -34.64
C LEU A 99 2.00 28.91 -33.48
N THR A 100 1.05 28.99 -32.55
CA THR A 100 1.03 28.25 -31.26
C THR A 100 0.09 27.04 -31.27
N GLY A 101 -0.37 26.61 -32.44
CA GLY A 101 -1.29 25.48 -32.60
C GLY A 101 -2.70 25.75 -32.05
N SER A 102 -3.53 24.70 -31.97
CA SER A 102 -4.92 24.77 -31.48
C SER A 102 -5.03 25.15 -30.01
N ASP A 103 -4.02 24.78 -29.22
CA ASP A 103 -4.05 24.89 -27.77
C ASP A 103 -3.58 26.28 -27.31
N ASN A 104 -3.09 27.09 -28.27
CA ASN A 104 -2.55 28.43 -28.06
C ASN A 104 -1.42 28.48 -27.00
N ILE A 105 -0.59 27.44 -26.96
CA ILE A 105 0.53 27.32 -26.03
C ILE A 105 1.82 27.64 -26.77
N ASN A 106 2.59 28.60 -26.25
CA ASN A 106 3.94 28.87 -26.74
C ASN A 106 4.93 27.87 -26.11
N ARG A 107 5.53 27.01 -26.93
CA ARG A 107 6.44 25.95 -26.50
C ARG A 107 7.63 25.84 -27.44
N GLU A 108 8.81 25.97 -26.86
CA GLU A 108 10.09 25.75 -27.51
C GLU A 108 10.83 24.62 -26.78
N VAL A 109 11.41 23.68 -27.54
CA VAL A 109 12.18 22.58 -26.96
C VAL A 109 13.62 23.03 -26.77
N ILE A 110 14.06 23.03 -25.51
CA ILE A 110 15.44 23.30 -25.15
C ILE A 110 16.12 22.05 -24.61
N THR A 111 17.43 21.98 -24.74
CA THR A 111 18.24 20.92 -24.13
C THR A 111 18.58 21.26 -22.69
N THR A 112 18.87 20.26 -21.86
CA THR A 112 19.27 20.47 -20.46
C THR A 112 20.47 21.41 -20.31
N LYS A 113 21.36 21.48 -21.31
CA LYS A 113 22.53 22.37 -21.32
C LYS A 113 22.18 23.85 -21.46
N GLN A 114 21.00 24.16 -22.01
CA GLN A 114 20.50 25.53 -22.16
C GLN A 114 19.80 26.02 -20.88
N ILE A 115 19.51 25.13 -19.94
CA ILE A 115 18.87 25.47 -18.66
C ILE A 115 19.96 26.05 -17.73
N PRO A 116 19.81 27.29 -17.24
CA PRO A 116 20.72 27.83 -16.23
C PRO A 116 20.74 26.93 -15.00
N GLU A 117 21.94 26.59 -14.51
CA GLU A 117 22.08 25.65 -13.40
C GLU A 117 21.32 26.11 -12.15
N VAL A 118 21.38 27.41 -11.83
CA VAL A 118 20.64 28.01 -10.71
C VAL A 118 19.14 27.83 -10.85
N LEU A 119 18.59 27.89 -12.07
CA LEU A 119 17.17 27.66 -12.32
C LEU A 119 16.79 26.19 -12.06
N ALA A 120 17.58 25.25 -12.59
CA ALA A 120 17.34 23.82 -12.35
C ALA A 120 17.40 23.48 -10.85
N GLN A 121 18.40 24.01 -10.15
CA GLN A 121 18.55 23.83 -8.70
C GLN A 121 17.39 24.44 -7.92
N ALA A 122 16.93 25.64 -8.30
CA ALA A 122 15.80 26.29 -7.64
C ALA A 122 14.49 25.48 -7.79
N ILE A 123 14.21 24.97 -8.99
CA ILE A 123 13.04 24.11 -9.23
C ILE A 123 13.12 22.83 -8.41
N VAL A 124 14.27 22.16 -8.41
CA VAL A 124 14.49 20.96 -7.57
C VAL A 124 14.29 21.30 -6.09
N ALA A 125 14.84 22.40 -5.59
CA ALA A 125 14.71 22.78 -4.18
C ALA A 125 13.26 23.07 -3.75
N ILE A 126 12.44 23.65 -4.63
CA ILE A 126 11.06 24.04 -4.32
C ILE A 126 10.09 22.86 -4.50
N GLU A 127 10.18 22.15 -5.63
CA GLU A 127 9.20 21.14 -6.03
C GLU A 127 9.54 19.74 -5.51
N ASP A 128 10.83 19.41 -5.41
CA ASP A 128 11.29 18.05 -5.18
C ASP A 128 12.72 18.00 -4.64
N GLU A 129 12.93 18.41 -3.38
CA GLU A 129 14.26 18.60 -2.79
C GLU A 129 15.16 17.34 -2.84
N ARG A 130 14.54 16.15 -2.92
CA ARG A 130 15.19 14.84 -2.99
C ARG A 130 15.12 14.21 -4.37
N PHE A 131 14.86 14.99 -5.41
CA PHE A 131 14.68 14.51 -6.78
C PHE A 131 15.72 13.47 -7.20
N TYR A 132 17.01 13.75 -6.93
CA TYR A 132 18.13 12.89 -7.29
C TYR A 132 18.35 11.69 -6.35
N GLN A 133 17.62 11.59 -5.25
CA GLN A 133 17.75 10.53 -4.24
C GLN A 133 16.67 9.44 -4.38
N HIS A 134 15.69 9.63 -5.26
CA HIS A 134 14.57 8.70 -5.42
C HIS A 134 14.27 8.37 -6.88
N SER A 135 13.62 7.23 -7.12
CA SER A 135 13.28 6.74 -8.47
C SER A 135 11.87 7.17 -8.91
N GLY A 136 11.51 8.43 -8.69
CA GLY A 136 10.24 9.03 -9.12
C GLY A 136 9.09 8.95 -8.10
N PHE A 137 9.24 8.20 -7.01
CA PHE A 137 8.35 8.24 -5.85
C PHE A 137 9.16 8.54 -4.59
N ASP A 138 8.76 9.56 -3.84
CA ASP A 138 9.38 9.91 -2.57
C ASP A 138 8.50 9.50 -1.38
N PHE A 139 8.72 8.30 -0.85
CA PHE A 139 7.96 7.79 0.30
C PHE A 139 8.14 8.63 1.57
N ILE A 140 9.31 9.23 1.75
CA ILE A 140 9.57 10.06 2.93
C ILE A 140 8.77 11.36 2.83
N ARG A 141 8.70 11.99 1.64
CA ARG A 141 7.90 13.21 1.43
C ARG A 141 6.41 12.91 1.52
N ILE A 142 5.95 11.80 0.93
CA ILE A 142 4.57 11.35 1.04
C ILE A 142 4.19 11.17 2.52
N GLY A 143 4.96 10.40 3.29
CA GLY A 143 4.71 10.21 4.72
C GLY A 143 4.72 11.53 5.50
N GLY A 144 5.72 12.39 5.26
CA GLY A 144 5.81 13.71 5.89
C GLY A 144 4.61 14.61 5.57
N SER A 145 4.12 14.60 4.32
CA SER A 145 2.94 15.37 3.88
C SER A 145 1.66 14.91 4.58
N ILE A 146 1.48 13.61 4.78
CA ILE A 146 0.35 13.03 5.51
C ILE A 146 0.41 13.43 6.99
N VAL A 147 1.59 13.36 7.61
CA VAL A 147 1.76 13.76 9.02
C VAL A 147 1.42 15.25 9.20
N LYS A 148 1.93 16.13 8.33
CA LYS A 148 1.60 17.56 8.38
C LYS A 148 0.12 17.83 8.12
N LEU A 149 -0.50 17.11 7.19
CA LEU A 149 -1.94 17.22 6.93
C LEU A 149 -2.76 16.92 8.20
N ILE A 150 -2.42 15.85 8.92
CA ILE A 150 -3.08 15.48 10.18
C ILE A 150 -2.83 16.54 11.25
N GLN A 151 -1.59 16.99 11.41
CA GLN A 151 -1.21 18.02 12.39
C GLN A 151 -1.93 19.35 12.15
N ASN A 152 -2.12 19.72 10.88
CA ASN A 152 -2.77 20.96 10.47
C ASN A 152 -4.30 20.82 10.33
N ARG A 153 -4.90 19.77 10.93
CA ARG A 153 -6.36 19.54 10.94
C ARG A 153 -6.97 19.49 9.53
N GLY A 154 -6.22 18.94 8.57
CA GLY A 154 -6.65 18.79 7.18
C GLY A 154 -6.20 19.91 6.25
N ASP A 155 -5.47 20.92 6.74
CA ASP A 155 -4.91 21.96 5.86
C ASP A 155 -3.61 21.50 5.17
N ILE A 156 -3.56 21.67 3.85
CA ILE A 156 -2.46 21.17 3.01
C ILE A 156 -1.32 22.18 3.05
N ALA A 157 -0.37 21.97 3.96
CA ALA A 157 0.80 22.83 4.09
C ALA A 157 1.98 22.45 3.17
N GLN A 158 1.99 21.24 2.61
CA GLN A 158 3.04 20.79 1.67
C GLN A 158 2.54 19.72 0.70
N GLY A 159 3.08 19.71 -0.52
CA GLY A 159 2.81 18.69 -1.51
C GLY A 159 3.56 17.38 -1.25
N GLY A 160 2.96 16.26 -1.68
CA GLY A 160 3.57 14.92 -1.66
C GLY A 160 4.16 14.47 -3.01
N SER A 161 3.86 15.18 -4.10
CA SER A 161 4.20 14.76 -5.47
C SER A 161 5.65 15.02 -5.86
N THR A 162 6.16 14.26 -6.82
CA THR A 162 7.53 14.38 -7.40
C THR A 162 7.50 15.03 -8.77
N ILE A 163 8.63 15.60 -9.21
CA ILE A 163 8.76 16.14 -10.57
C ILE A 163 8.42 15.03 -11.60
N THR A 164 8.87 13.79 -11.38
CA THR A 164 8.53 12.65 -12.25
C THR A 164 7.01 12.43 -12.35
N GLN A 165 6.29 12.47 -11.23
CA GLN A 165 4.83 12.35 -11.24
C GLN A 165 4.16 13.52 -11.94
N GLN A 166 4.65 14.75 -11.73
CA GLN A 166 4.11 15.94 -12.40
C GLN A 166 4.31 15.84 -13.91
N VAL A 167 5.51 15.49 -14.38
CA VAL A 167 5.80 15.25 -15.80
C VAL A 167 4.91 14.17 -16.37
N TYR A 168 4.79 13.00 -15.71
CA TYR A 168 3.92 11.91 -16.15
C TYR A 168 2.46 12.36 -16.33
N LYS A 169 1.92 13.13 -15.38
CA LYS A 169 0.55 13.65 -15.48
C LYS A 169 0.40 14.64 -16.63
N ASN A 170 1.37 15.52 -16.83
CA ASN A 170 1.35 16.54 -17.87
C ASN A 170 1.40 15.93 -19.29
N ILE A 171 2.21 14.89 -19.50
CA ILE A 171 2.32 14.25 -20.82
C ILE A 171 1.13 13.33 -21.14
N THR A 172 0.49 12.76 -20.12
CA THR A 172 -0.66 11.86 -20.30
C THR A 172 -2.02 12.56 -20.31
N GLY A 173 -2.06 13.89 -20.09
CA GLY A 173 -3.30 14.67 -20.10
C GLY A 173 -4.26 14.34 -18.95
N ARG A 174 -3.78 13.74 -17.86
CA ARG A 174 -4.63 13.16 -16.80
C ARG A 174 -5.35 14.20 -15.91
N PHE A 175 -5.27 15.48 -16.24
CA PHE A 175 -6.00 16.56 -15.57
C PHE A 175 -7.27 17.02 -16.31
N GLU A 176 -7.54 16.49 -17.51
CA GLU A 176 -8.70 16.89 -18.33
C GLU A 176 -9.87 15.89 -18.31
N GLN A 177 -9.88 14.92 -17.39
CA GLN A 177 -10.99 13.97 -17.20
C GLN A 177 -11.62 14.10 -15.81
#